data_AF-A0A661UU89-F1
#
_entry.id   AF-A0A661UU89-F1
#
_cell.length_a   1.000
_cell.length_b   1.000
_cell.length_c   1.000
_cell.angle_alpha   90.00
_cell.angle_beta   90.00
_cell.angle_gamma   90.00
#
_symmetry.space_group_name_H-M   'P 1'
#
loop_
_entity.id
_entity.type
_entity.pdbx_description
1 polymer ?
#
loop_
_entity_poly.entity_id
_entity_poly.type
_entity_poly.pdbx_seq_one_letter_code
_entity_poly.pdbx_strand_id
1 'polypeptide(L)'
;MEYKKYPERELSSILSIPFIWGMFIFFIVFDIALEIYHQISFRIFQLPLVDRKKYIKIDRHKLNYLSFPDKLRCVYCGYANGVLAYAVKITGDTEEYWCAIKHESNDSFIEPPHQKDFVEFGDEAEFVNRFLNDKESLTTD
;
A
#
# COMPACT_ATOMS: atom_id res chain seq x y z
N MET A 1 3.75 -19.86 -12.83
CA MET A 1 3.14 -20.62 -13.94
C MET A 1 3.13 -19.73 -15.19
N GLU A 2 3.69 -20.19 -16.31
CA GLU A 2 3.81 -19.39 -17.55
C GLU A 2 2.57 -19.54 -18.43
N TYR A 3 1.68 -18.54 -18.48
CA TYR A 3 0.46 -18.60 -19.30
C TYR A 3 0.73 -18.74 -20.80
N LYS A 4 1.89 -18.29 -21.29
CA LYS A 4 2.29 -18.38 -22.70
C LYS A 4 2.51 -19.82 -23.18
N LYS A 5 2.61 -20.79 -22.27
CA LYS A 5 2.80 -22.21 -22.61
C LYS A 5 1.49 -22.96 -22.91
N TYR A 6 0.33 -22.34 -22.68
CA TYR A 6 -0.98 -23.02 -22.69
C TYR A 6 -2.02 -22.27 -23.56
N PRO A 7 -2.00 -22.47 -24.90
CA PRO A 7 -2.88 -21.77 -25.83
C PRO A 7 -4.37 -22.07 -25.61
N GLU A 8 -4.70 -23.24 -25.06
CA GLU A 8 -6.08 -23.63 -24.74
C GLU A 8 -6.74 -22.72 -23.69
N ARG A 9 -5.94 -21.93 -22.96
CA ARG A 9 -6.40 -20.94 -21.97
C ARG A 9 -6.51 -19.51 -22.52
N GLU A 10 -6.29 -19.31 -23.81
CA GLU A 10 -6.45 -17.99 -24.44
C GLU A 10 -7.89 -17.50 -24.34
N LEU A 11 -8.88 -18.38 -24.51
CA LEU A 11 -10.29 -18.01 -24.40
C LEU A 11 -10.63 -17.50 -22.99
N SER A 12 -10.18 -18.22 -21.94
CA SER A 12 -10.36 -17.80 -20.55
C SER A 12 -9.63 -16.48 -20.25
N SER A 13 -8.44 -16.30 -20.83
CA SER A 13 -7.68 -15.05 -20.69
C SER A 13 -8.41 -13.87 -21.32
N ILE A 14 -9.00 -14.06 -22.51
CA ILE A 14 -9.79 -13.03 -23.20
C ILE A 14 -11.07 -12.71 -22.41
N LEU A 15 -11.76 -13.71 -21.89
CA LEU A 15 -12.95 -13.53 -21.05
C LEU A 15 -12.65 -12.77 -19.75
N SER A 16 -11.42 -12.82 -19.24
CA SER A 16 -11.00 -12.07 -18.05
C SER A 16 -10.72 -10.58 -18.30
N ILE A 17 -10.52 -10.18 -19.57
CA ILE A 17 -10.14 -8.81 -19.95
C ILE A 17 -11.14 -7.77 -19.41
N PRO A 18 -12.46 -7.91 -19.59
CA PRO A 18 -13.42 -6.92 -19.09
C PRO A 18 -13.36 -6.74 -17.56
N PHE A 19 -13.10 -7.82 -16.81
CA PHE A 19 -13.00 -7.77 -15.35
C PHE A 19 -11.71 -7.08 -14.89
N ILE A 20 -10.59 -7.36 -15.56
CA ILE A 20 -9.29 -6.73 -15.25
C ILE A 20 -9.36 -5.22 -15.51
N TRP A 21 -9.86 -4.83 -16.69
CA TRP A 21 -10.00 -3.42 -17.04
C TRP A 21 -11.13 -2.73 -16.26
N GLY A 22 -12.17 -3.46 -15.88
CA GLY A 22 -13.17 -3.03 -14.92
C GLY A 22 -12.56 -2.75 -13.54
N MET A 23 -11.60 -3.56 -13.08
CA MET A 23 -10.88 -3.27 -11.84
C MET A 23 -9.94 -2.06 -11.96
N PHE A 24 -9.42 -1.79 -13.17
CA PHE A 24 -8.54 -0.64 -13.41
C PHE A 24 -9.21 0.69 -13.07
N ILE A 25 -10.49 0.87 -13.42
CA ILE A 25 -11.22 2.09 -13.10
C ILE A 25 -11.34 2.28 -11.57
N PHE A 26 -11.55 1.20 -10.80
CA PHE A 26 -11.59 1.27 -9.34
C PHE A 26 -10.23 1.64 -8.75
N PHE A 27 -9.12 1.12 -9.29
CA PHE A 27 -7.79 1.54 -8.85
C PHE A 27 -7.54 3.03 -9.09
N ILE A 28 -8.00 3.60 -10.21
CA ILE A 28 -7.86 5.04 -10.48
C ILE A 28 -8.68 5.86 -9.47
N VAL A 29 -9.95 5.50 -9.25
CA VAL A 29 -10.81 6.21 -8.29
C VAL A 29 -10.23 6.13 -6.88
N PHE A 30 -9.79 4.94 -6.47
CA PHE A 30 -9.13 4.72 -5.19
C PHE A 30 -7.84 5.55 -5.07
N ASP A 31 -7.01 5.57 -6.11
CA ASP A 31 -5.75 6.34 -6.14
C ASP A 31 -5.99 7.84 -5.99
N ILE A 32 -7.02 8.38 -6.64
CA ILE A 32 -7.40 9.80 -6.49
C ILE A 32 -7.86 10.08 -5.05
N ALA A 33 -8.74 9.24 -4.51
CA ALA A 33 -9.23 9.39 -3.14
C ALA A 33 -8.09 9.29 -2.11
N LEU A 34 -7.19 8.33 -2.30
CA LEU A 34 -6.00 8.11 -1.49
C LEU A 34 -5.08 9.33 -1.52
N GLU A 35 -4.85 9.94 -2.69
CA GLU A 35 -4.01 11.12 -2.81
C GLU A 35 -4.62 12.33 -2.10
N ILE A 36 -5.94 12.54 -2.19
CA ILE A 36 -6.63 13.60 -1.44
C ILE A 36 -6.45 13.39 0.06
N TYR A 37 -6.70 12.17 0.55
CA TYR A 37 -6.49 11.81 1.94
C TYR A 37 -5.04 12.03 2.38
N HIS A 38 -4.06 11.50 1.66
CA HIS A 38 -2.63 11.64 1.95
C HIS A 38 -2.22 13.11 2.05
N GLN A 39 -2.57 13.91 1.04
CA GLN A 39 -2.17 15.31 0.97
C GLN A 39 -2.82 16.16 2.08
N ILE A 40 -4.06 15.88 2.46
CA ILE A 40 -4.76 16.63 3.51
C ILE A 40 -4.29 16.17 4.90
N SER A 41 -4.44 14.88 5.20
CA SER A 41 -4.18 14.35 6.54
C SER A 41 -2.73 14.51 6.97
N PHE A 42 -1.76 14.24 6.08
CA PHE A 42 -0.35 14.31 6.46
C PHE A 42 0.09 15.74 6.72
N ARG A 43 -0.47 16.73 6.00
CA ARG A 43 -0.20 18.13 6.29
C ARG A 43 -0.79 18.58 7.62
N ILE A 44 -2.00 18.12 7.95
CA ILE A 44 -2.64 18.41 9.25
C ILE A 44 -1.82 17.79 10.39
N PHE A 45 -1.37 16.56 10.23
CA PHE A 45 -0.56 15.84 11.22
C PHE A 45 0.91 16.23 11.21
N GLN A 46 1.34 17.10 10.29
CA GLN A 46 2.74 17.48 10.07
C GLN A 46 3.67 16.28 9.79
N LEU A 47 3.12 15.23 9.18
CA LEU A 47 3.85 14.04 8.75
C LEU A 47 4.58 14.29 7.42
N PRO A 48 5.74 13.65 7.19
CA PRO A 48 6.44 13.74 5.92
C PRO A 48 5.63 13.06 4.81
N LEU A 49 5.45 13.75 3.68
CA LEU A 49 4.74 13.19 2.53
C LEU A 49 5.49 12.01 1.92
N VAL A 50 4.76 10.96 1.58
CA VAL A 50 5.30 9.75 0.95
C VAL A 50 5.62 10.02 -0.51
N ASP A 51 6.85 9.73 -0.93
CA ASP A 51 7.27 9.87 -2.33
C ASP A 51 6.67 8.76 -3.21
N ARG A 52 5.58 9.10 -3.89
CA ARG A 52 4.85 8.26 -4.83
C ARG A 52 5.73 7.58 -5.88
N LYS A 53 6.80 8.22 -6.36
CA LYS A 53 7.67 7.68 -7.42
C LYS A 53 8.44 6.45 -6.98
N LYS A 54 8.62 6.24 -5.67
CA LYS A 54 9.27 5.05 -5.11
C LYS A 54 8.38 3.81 -5.19
N TYR A 55 7.06 3.99 -5.28
CA TYR A 55 6.09 2.90 -5.25
C TYR A 55 5.53 2.58 -6.65
N ILE A 56 5.21 3.61 -7.45
CA ILE A 56 4.59 3.42 -8.76
C ILE A 56 5.65 3.55 -9.85
N LYS A 57 6.12 2.41 -10.36
CA LYS A 57 7.10 2.34 -11.45
C LYS A 57 6.55 1.57 -12.65
N ILE A 58 6.45 2.24 -13.79
CA ILE A 58 5.93 1.68 -15.04
C ILE A 58 6.98 1.85 -16.14
N ASP A 59 7.96 0.95 -16.22
CA ASP A 59 9.06 0.99 -17.18
C ASP A 59 9.09 -0.21 -18.14
N ARG A 60 8.46 -1.32 -17.76
CA ARG A 60 8.46 -2.58 -18.52
C ARG A 60 7.84 -2.48 -19.92
N HIS A 61 7.00 -1.48 -20.17
CA HIS A 61 6.46 -1.22 -21.52
C HIS A 61 7.56 -0.85 -22.54
N LYS A 62 8.74 -0.43 -22.06
CA LYS A 62 9.92 -0.11 -22.88
C LYS A 62 10.69 -1.35 -23.35
N LEU A 63 10.36 -2.55 -22.85
CA LEU A 63 11.04 -3.78 -23.24
C LEU A 63 10.65 -4.18 -24.68
N ASN A 64 11.63 -4.31 -25.55
CA ASN A 64 11.42 -4.54 -26.99
C ASN A 64 10.93 -5.95 -27.32
N TYR A 65 11.20 -6.94 -26.46
CA TYR A 65 10.78 -8.33 -26.65
C TYR A 65 9.34 -8.62 -26.19
N LEU A 66 8.63 -7.62 -25.64
CA LEU A 66 7.23 -7.77 -25.25
C LEU A 66 6.29 -7.37 -26.39
N SER A 67 5.28 -8.21 -26.63
CA SER A 67 4.18 -7.87 -27.54
C SER A 67 3.37 -6.69 -27.00
N PHE A 68 2.62 -6.00 -27.86
CA PHE A 68 1.77 -4.89 -27.42
C PHE A 68 0.76 -5.26 -26.32
N PRO A 69 0.04 -6.41 -26.40
CA PRO A 69 -0.82 -6.86 -25.31
C PRO A 69 -0.07 -7.13 -24.00
N ASP A 70 1.14 -7.70 -24.08
CA ASP A 70 1.97 -7.95 -22.89
C ASP A 70 2.42 -6.64 -22.24
N LYS A 71 2.74 -5.62 -23.05
CA LYS A 71 3.08 -4.27 -22.56
C LYS A 71 1.91 -3.64 -21.83
N LEU A 72 0.68 -3.73 -22.37
CA LEU A 72 -0.52 -3.22 -21.69
C LEU A 72 -0.76 -3.90 -20.34
N ARG A 73 -0.65 -5.24 -20.29
CA ARG A 73 -0.75 -5.99 -19.02
C ARG A 73 0.34 -5.57 -18.03
N CYS A 74 1.57 -5.35 -18.50
CA CYS A 74 2.66 -4.85 -17.67
C CYS A 74 2.38 -3.46 -17.09
N VAL A 75 1.78 -2.55 -17.88
CA VAL A 75 1.36 -1.23 -17.40
C VAL A 75 0.30 -1.38 -16.31
N TYR A 76 -0.74 -2.18 -16.55
CA TYR A 76 -1.79 -2.45 -15.58
C TYR A 76 -1.23 -2.99 -14.27
N CYS A 77 -0.48 -4.10 -14.31
CA CYS A 77 0.05 -4.72 -13.11
C CYS A 77 1.08 -3.84 -12.39
N GLY A 78 1.90 -3.08 -13.14
CA GLY A 78 2.87 -2.16 -12.56
C GLY A 78 2.19 -1.00 -11.81
N TYR A 79 1.12 -0.45 -12.39
CA TYR A 79 0.33 0.59 -11.74
C TYR A 79 -0.45 0.06 -10.54
N ALA A 80 -1.26 -0.99 -10.71
CA ALA A 80 -2.14 -1.52 -9.65
C ALA A 80 -1.35 -1.95 -8.40
N ASN A 81 -0.28 -2.73 -8.57
CA ASN A 81 0.56 -3.13 -7.42
C ASN A 81 1.28 -1.92 -6.80
N GLY A 82 1.73 -0.97 -7.62
CA GLY A 82 2.36 0.25 -7.12
C GLY A 82 1.43 1.10 -6.28
N VAL A 83 0.18 1.31 -6.73
CA VAL A 83 -0.85 2.05 -5.98
C VAL A 83 -1.17 1.36 -4.66
N LEU A 84 -1.32 0.03 -4.64
CA LEU A 84 -1.59 -0.71 -3.41
C LEU A 84 -0.41 -0.64 -2.43
N ALA A 85 0.82 -0.79 -2.90
CA ALA A 85 2.01 -0.64 -2.05
C ALA A 85 2.13 0.79 -1.48
N TYR A 86 1.83 1.80 -2.30
CA TYR A 86 1.78 3.20 -1.86
C TYR A 86 0.71 3.42 -0.79
N ALA A 87 -0.48 2.83 -0.97
CA ALA A 87 -1.57 2.89 0.01
C ALA A 87 -1.21 2.25 1.34
N VAL A 88 -0.56 1.07 1.32
CA VAL A 88 -0.07 0.40 2.53
C VAL A 88 0.93 1.29 3.27
N LYS A 89 1.84 1.97 2.57
CA LYS A 89 2.75 2.92 3.24
C LYS A 89 2.00 4.08 3.89
N ILE A 90 1.11 4.75 3.15
CA ILE A 90 0.38 5.91 3.67
C ILE A 90 -0.44 5.52 4.91
N THR A 91 -1.15 4.39 4.83
CA THR A 91 -1.98 3.90 5.92
C THR A 91 -1.14 3.39 7.08
N GLY A 92 0.02 2.77 6.83
CA GLY A 92 0.98 2.39 7.87
C GLY A 92 1.57 3.59 8.62
N ASP A 93 1.91 4.68 7.93
CA ASP A 93 2.38 5.92 8.58
C ASP A 93 1.27 6.61 9.37
N THR A 94 0.02 6.46 8.91
CA THR A 94 -1.13 6.91 9.67
C THR A 94 -1.35 6.03 10.90
N GLU A 95 -1.20 4.71 10.77
CA GLU A 95 -1.29 3.79 11.91
C GLU A 95 -0.21 4.12 12.95
N GLU A 96 1.03 4.34 12.53
CA GLU A 96 2.13 4.73 13.43
C GLU A 96 1.84 6.03 14.18
N TYR A 97 1.24 7.02 13.51
CA TYR A 97 0.86 8.29 14.14
C TYR A 97 -0.26 8.12 15.19
N TRP A 98 -1.26 7.29 14.93
CA TRP A 98 -2.44 7.16 15.78
C TRP A 98 -2.27 6.11 16.89
N CYS A 99 -1.73 4.95 16.55
CA CYS A 99 -1.70 3.77 17.41
C CYS A 99 -0.60 2.80 16.96
N ALA A 100 0.65 3.11 17.32
CA ALA A 100 1.80 2.24 17.06
C ALA A 100 1.88 1.05 18.05
N ILE A 101 0.83 0.23 18.10
CA ILE A 101 0.74 -1.01 18.88
C ILE A 101 0.50 -2.17 17.92
N LYS A 102 1.23 -3.26 18.09
CA LYS A 102 1.06 -4.48 17.30
C LYS A 102 -0.29 -5.13 17.54
N HIS A 103 -0.77 -5.85 16.54
CA HIS A 103 -1.90 -6.75 16.72
C HIS A 103 -1.53 -7.93 17.63
N GLU A 104 -2.53 -8.52 18.28
CA GLU A 104 -2.37 -9.79 18.98
C GLU A 104 -1.85 -10.86 18.00
N SER A 105 -0.70 -11.46 18.32
CA SER A 105 -0.07 -12.45 17.43
C SER A 105 -0.89 -13.74 17.40
N ASN A 106 -1.09 -14.29 16.20
CA ASN A 106 -1.56 -15.66 16.03
C ASN A 106 -0.84 -16.30 14.82
N ASP A 107 -0.76 -17.63 14.79
CA ASP A 107 -0.01 -18.38 13.76
C ASP A 107 -0.48 -18.13 12.32
N SER A 108 -1.68 -17.57 12.14
CA SER A 108 -2.27 -17.28 10.82
C SER A 108 -2.11 -15.83 10.36
N PHE A 109 -1.68 -14.94 11.25
CA PHE A 109 -1.58 -13.52 10.97
C PHE A 109 -0.26 -13.21 10.26
N ILE A 110 -0.36 -12.50 9.13
CA ILE A 110 0.80 -12.01 8.40
C ILE A 110 1.11 -10.61 8.91
N GLU A 111 2.11 -10.50 9.78
CA GLU A 111 2.49 -9.22 10.38
C GLU A 111 2.94 -8.21 9.30
N PRO A 112 2.34 -7.00 9.27
CA PRO A 112 2.76 -5.97 8.36
C PRO A 112 4.20 -5.51 8.64
N PRO A 113 5.08 -5.39 7.62
CA PRO A 113 6.48 -5.03 7.84
C PRO A 113 6.72 -3.70 8.56
N HIS A 114 5.78 -2.75 8.50
CA HIS A 114 5.91 -1.44 9.14
C HIS A 114 5.66 -1.47 10.65
N GLN A 115 5.03 -2.53 11.18
CA GLN A 115 4.73 -2.67 12.62
C GLN A 115 5.93 -3.19 13.42
N LYS A 116 7.09 -3.43 12.79
CA LYS A 116 8.26 -4.02 13.44
C LYS A 116 8.69 -3.29 14.72
N ASP A 117 8.62 -1.96 14.69
CA ASP A 117 9.05 -1.08 15.78
C ASP A 117 7.85 -0.55 16.61
N PHE A 118 6.68 -1.19 16.50
CA PHE A 118 5.50 -0.88 17.31
C PHE A 118 5.60 -1.54 18.69
N VAL A 119 4.88 -0.97 19.65
CA VAL A 119 4.74 -1.52 21.01
C VAL A 119 4.04 -2.88 20.96
N GLU A 120 4.50 -3.83 21.76
CA GLU A 120 3.89 -5.16 21.82
C GLU A 120 2.43 -5.13 22.30
N PHE A 121 1.62 -6.07 21.81
CA PHE A 121 0.22 -6.16 22.20
C PHE A 121 0.09 -6.36 23.72
N GLY A 122 -0.59 -5.43 24.39
CA GLY A 122 -0.83 -5.48 25.84
C GLY A 122 0.29 -4.88 26.70
N ASP A 123 1.37 -4.34 26.13
CA ASP A 123 2.42 -3.66 26.89
C ASP A 123 2.05 -2.19 27.19
N GLU A 124 1.23 -2.02 28.24
CA GLU A 124 0.81 -0.70 28.72
C GLU A 124 1.99 0.16 29.19
N ALA A 125 3.02 -0.47 29.80
CA ALA A 125 4.15 0.25 30.37
C ALA A 125 5.00 0.89 29.27
N GLU A 126 5.29 0.15 28.19
CA GLU A 126 6.01 0.68 27.03
C GLU A 126 5.18 1.76 26.32
N PHE A 127 3.87 1.56 26.16
CA PHE A 127 2.99 2.55 25.56
C PHE A 127 2.99 3.89 26.31
N VAL A 128 2.81 3.84 27.64
CA VAL A 128 2.85 5.04 28.50
C VAL A 128 4.22 5.72 28.39
N ASN A 129 5.30 4.94 28.45
CA ASN A 129 6.65 5.46 28.38
C ASN A 129 6.92 6.20 27.06
N ARG A 130 6.48 5.64 25.94
CA ARG A 130 6.77 6.15 24.60
C ARG A 130 5.85 7.29 24.15
N PHE A 131 4.58 7.31 24.58
CA PHE A 131 3.57 8.21 24.02
C PHE A 131 2.92 9.17 25.02
N LEU A 132 3.01 8.91 26.33
CA LEU A 132 2.32 9.70 27.36
C LEU A 132 3.29 10.47 28.27
N ASN A 133 4.45 9.91 28.58
CA ASN A 133 5.41 10.57 29.49
C ASN A 133 5.94 11.92 28.94
N ASP A 134 6.02 12.10 27.62
CA ASP A 134 6.38 13.39 26.99
C ASP A 134 5.19 14.39 26.90
N LYS A 135 3.94 13.91 27.03
CA LYS A 135 2.76 14.78 27.01
C LYS A 135 2.49 15.44 28.36
N GLU A 136 2.92 14.81 29.46
CA GLU A 136 2.71 15.32 30.82
C GLU A 136 3.47 16.64 31.06
N SER A 137 4.62 16.85 30.40
CA SER A 137 5.38 18.11 30.44
C SER A 137 4.80 19.25 29.59
N LEU A 138 3.77 18.99 28.75
CA LEU A 138 3.11 20.00 27.90
C LEU A 138 1.77 20.48 28.47
N THR A 139 1.29 19.87 29.56
CA THR A 139 0.02 20.24 30.22
C THR A 139 0.22 21.04 31.51
N THR A 140 1.46 21.30 31.91
CA THR A 140 1.82 22.16 33.04
C THR A 140 2.55 23.41 32.56
N ASP A 141 1.83 24.32 31.90
CA ASP A 141 2.18 25.74 31.76
C ASP A 141 0.89 26.57 31.56
#